data_AF-A0A1H3T6F1-F1
#
_entry.id   AF-A0A1H3T6F1-F1
#
_cell.length_a   1.000
_cell.length_b   1.000
_cell.length_c   1.000
_cell.angle_alpha   90.00
_cell.angle_beta   90.00
_cell.angle_gamma   90.00
#
_symmetry.space_group_name_H-M   'P 1'
#
loop_
_entity.id
_entity.type
_entity.pdbx_description
1 polymer ?
#
loop_
_entity_poly.entity_id
_entity_poly.type
_entity_poly.pdbx_seq_one_letter_code
_entity_poly.pdbx_strand_id
1 'polypeptide(L)'
;MSDQFTAWLRTIVPAAWSAVIAALVTAGAPAWLVDGLGDAGPTLVVPVVLAAVYALLRWAEPRLPVPISRVLLGSARPPIYASPDSADESDAGRHRSGA
;
A
#
# COMPACT_ATOMS: atom_id res chain seq x y z
N MET A 1 -17.78 11.27 0.93
CA MET A 1 -16.77 10.85 1.93
C MET A 1 -15.45 10.73 1.17
N SER A 2 -14.70 11.82 1.04
CA SER A 2 -13.73 12.40 1.99
C SER A 2 -12.33 12.14 1.44
N ASP A 3 -11.97 12.86 0.38
CA ASP A 3 -10.63 12.84 -0.25
C ASP A 3 -9.52 13.09 0.78
N GLN A 4 -9.83 13.86 1.82
CA GLN A 4 -8.96 14.10 2.96
C GLN A 4 -8.65 12.82 3.76
N PHE A 5 -9.62 11.91 3.90
CA PHE A 5 -9.43 10.59 4.51
C PHE A 5 -8.60 9.68 3.62
N THR A 6 -8.82 9.70 2.30
CA THR A 6 -7.99 8.97 1.34
C THR A 6 -6.55 9.48 1.33
N ALA A 7 -6.36 10.80 1.38
CA ALA A 7 -5.04 11.42 1.47
C ALA A 7 -4.33 11.04 2.77
N TRP A 8 -5.05 11.05 3.90
CA TRP A 8 -4.54 10.65 5.21
C TRP A 8 -4.19 9.15 5.27
N LEU A 9 -5.02 8.28 4.68
CA LEU A 9 -4.68 6.85 4.57
C LEU A 9 -3.40 6.65 3.74
N ARG A 10 -3.26 7.37 2.63
CA ARG A 10 -2.12 7.22 1.72
C ARG A 10 -0.80 7.65 2.37
N THR A 11 -0.82 8.45 3.42
CA THR A 11 0.39 8.85 4.16
C THR A 11 0.68 7.96 5.37
N ILE A 12 -0.36 7.53 6.09
CA ILE A 12 -0.18 6.74 7.30
C ILE A 12 0.03 5.26 7.02
N VAL A 13 -0.60 4.70 6.00
CA VAL A 13 -0.41 3.29 5.65
C VAL A 13 1.08 2.99 5.34
N PRO A 14 1.79 3.79 4.52
CA PRO A 14 3.23 3.60 4.33
C PRO A 14 4.04 3.76 5.63
N ALA A 15 3.70 4.74 6.47
CA ALA A 15 4.41 4.98 7.73
C ALA A 15 4.23 3.82 8.73
N ALA A 16 3.01 3.29 8.84
CA ALA A 16 2.69 2.13 9.66
C ALA A 16 3.44 0.89 9.17
N TRP A 17 3.50 0.65 7.85
CA TRP A 17 4.30 -0.44 7.29
C TRP A 17 5.78 -0.30 7.61
N SER A 18 6.35 0.90 7.45
CA SER A 18 7.74 1.16 7.82
C SER A 18 7.99 0.91 9.30
N ALA A 19 7.07 1.31 10.18
CA ALA A 19 7.19 1.05 11.62
C ALA A 19 7.12 -0.45 11.94
N VAL A 20 6.26 -1.21 11.28
CA VAL A 20 6.21 -2.68 11.42
C VAL A 20 7.50 -3.33 10.96
N ILE A 21 8.02 -2.94 9.80
CA ILE A 21 9.30 -3.47 9.28
C ILE A 21 10.45 -3.10 10.23
N ALA A 22 10.50 -1.85 10.68
CA ALA A 22 11.50 -1.40 11.65
C ALA A 22 11.40 -2.21 12.95
N ALA A 23 10.20 -2.40 13.50
CA ALA A 23 9.99 -3.21 14.70
C ALA A 23 10.44 -4.66 14.51
N LEU A 24 10.23 -5.26 13.33
CA LEU A 24 10.69 -6.61 13.03
C LEU A 24 12.22 -6.70 12.87
N VAL A 25 12.83 -5.69 12.26
CA VAL A 25 14.30 -5.60 12.16
C VAL A 25 14.91 -5.38 13.55
N THR A 26 14.32 -4.52 14.38
CA THR A 26 14.75 -4.25 15.75
C THR A 26 14.53 -5.45 16.67
N ALA A 27 13.45 -6.21 16.48
CA ALA A 27 13.22 -7.47 17.19
C ALA A 27 14.34 -8.50 16.90
N GLY A 28 15.08 -8.31 15.80
CA GLY A 28 16.22 -9.11 15.43
C GLY A 28 15.84 -10.43 14.79
N ALA A 29 16.75 -10.94 13.96
CA ALA A 29 16.68 -12.32 13.51
C ALA A 29 17.05 -13.26 14.68
N PRO A 30 16.37 -14.41 14.83
CA PRO A 30 16.75 -15.40 15.83
C PRO A 30 18.22 -15.78 15.70
N ALA A 31 18.92 -16.01 16.82
CA ALA A 31 20.35 -16.35 16.80
C ALA A 31 20.65 -17.53 15.86
N TRP A 32 19.78 -18.57 15.84
CA TRP A 32 19.92 -19.71 14.93
C TRP A 32 19.88 -19.35 13.43
N LEU A 33 19.22 -18.25 13.05
CA LEU A 33 19.14 -17.76 11.68
C LEU A 33 20.37 -16.93 11.30
N VAL A 34 20.87 -16.12 12.24
CA VAL A 34 22.05 -15.27 12.04
C VAL A 34 23.32 -16.12 12.05
N ASP A 35 23.43 -17.06 12.99
CA ASP A 35 24.56 -17.98 13.11
C ASP A 35 24.66 -18.88 11.87
N GLY A 36 23.53 -19.29 11.28
CA GLY A 36 23.49 -20.05 10.03
C GLY A 36 23.89 -19.24 8.79
N LEU A 37 23.80 -17.92 8.85
CA LEU A 37 24.19 -17.00 7.77
C LEU A 37 25.67 -16.60 7.84
N GLY A 38 26.33 -16.83 8.99
CA GLY A 38 27.73 -16.48 9.21
C GLY A 38 28.01 -15.00 8.93
N ASP A 39 29.14 -14.72 8.26
CA ASP A 39 29.57 -13.35 7.94
C ASP A 39 28.60 -12.58 7.02
N ALA A 40 27.71 -13.29 6.33
CA ALA A 40 26.68 -12.67 5.48
C ALA A 40 25.45 -12.19 6.27
N GLY A 41 25.37 -12.50 7.57
CA GLY A 41 24.29 -12.12 8.49
C GLY A 41 23.86 -10.65 8.38
N PRO A 42 24.78 -9.68 8.54
CA PRO A 42 24.44 -8.26 8.52
C PRO A 42 23.81 -7.77 7.21
N THR A 43 24.17 -8.39 6.09
CA THR A 43 23.68 -8.02 4.75
C THR A 43 22.38 -8.73 4.40
N LEU A 44 22.22 -9.99 4.82
CA LEU A 44 21.10 -10.83 4.42
C LEU A 44 19.93 -10.83 5.40
N VAL A 45 20.10 -10.36 6.64
CA VAL A 45 19.01 -10.26 7.62
C VAL A 45 17.85 -9.41 7.10
N VAL A 46 18.12 -8.25 6.52
CA VAL A 46 17.07 -7.35 6.02
C VAL A 46 16.23 -7.98 4.90
N PRO A 47 16.81 -8.50 3.80
CA PRO A 47 16.02 -9.15 2.75
C PRO A 47 15.30 -10.42 3.24
N VAL A 48 15.88 -11.16 4.19
CA VAL A 48 15.22 -12.34 4.79
C VAL A 48 14.01 -11.92 5.63
N VAL A 49 14.13 -10.88 6.45
CA VAL A 49 13.01 -10.32 7.21
C VAL A 49 11.92 -9.81 6.24
N LEU A 50 12.29 -9.11 5.17
CA LEU A 50 11.33 -8.69 4.14
C LEU A 50 10.62 -9.88 3.49
N ALA A 51 11.35 -10.93 3.13
CA ALA A 51 10.77 -12.13 2.53
C ALA A 51 9.80 -12.83 3.50
N ALA A 52 10.14 -12.90 4.79
CA ALA A 52 9.28 -13.45 5.83
C ALA A 52 7.99 -12.62 6.00
N VAL A 53 8.12 -11.28 6.05
CA VAL A 53 6.96 -10.37 6.08
C VAL A 53 6.07 -10.58 4.87
N TYR A 54 6.64 -10.60 3.67
CA TYR A 54 5.89 -10.81 2.44
C TYR A 54 5.15 -12.15 2.44
N ALA A 55 5.83 -13.23 2.82
CA ALA A 55 5.23 -14.57 2.92
C ALA A 55 4.06 -14.59 3.92
N LEU A 56 4.23 -13.93 5.07
CA LEU A 56 3.19 -13.81 6.09
C LEU A 56 1.98 -13.01 5.57
N LEU A 57 2.22 -11.90 4.86
CA LEU A 57 1.17 -11.10 4.21
C LEU A 57 0.42 -11.92 3.17
N ARG A 58 1.15 -12.63 2.31
CA ARG A 58 0.58 -13.43 1.24
C ARG A 58 -0.25 -14.59 1.78
N TRP A 59 0.16 -15.16 2.91
CA TRP A 59 -0.59 -16.18 3.64
C TRP A 59 -1.82 -15.60 4.36
N ALA A 60 -1.75 -14.35 4.82
CA ALA A 60 -2.86 -13.64 5.43
C ALA A 60 -3.91 -13.17 4.41
N GLU A 61 -3.49 -12.81 3.19
CA GLU A 61 -4.36 -12.32 2.11
C GLU A 61 -5.63 -13.16 1.87
N PRO A 62 -5.58 -14.51 1.75
CA PRO A 62 -6.79 -15.33 1.59
C PRO A 62 -7.67 -15.42 2.84
N ARG A 63 -7.17 -15.03 4.02
CA ARG A 63 -7.91 -15.04 5.30
C ARG A 63 -8.47 -13.67 5.68
N LEU A 64 -8.11 -12.62 4.97
CA LEU A 64 -8.56 -11.26 5.29
C LEU A 64 -9.88 -10.96 4.56
N PRO A 65 -10.91 -10.47 5.27
CA PRO A 65 -12.14 -10.03 4.65
C PRO A 65 -11.86 -8.82 3.74
N VAL A 66 -12.54 -8.78 2.58
CA VAL A 66 -12.40 -7.78 1.49
C VAL A 66 -12.21 -6.32 1.93
N PRO A 67 -12.89 -5.78 2.98
CA PRO A 67 -12.63 -4.41 3.42
C PRO A 67 -11.24 -4.22 4.05
N ILE A 68 -10.71 -5.22 4.74
CA ILE A 68 -9.40 -5.15 5.43
C ILE A 68 -8.26 -5.26 4.41
N SER A 69 -8.38 -6.13 3.41
CA SER A 69 -7.41 -6.20 2.31
C SER A 69 -7.34 -4.90 1.52
N ARG A 70 -8.49 -4.23 1.28
CA ARG A 70 -8.53 -2.90 0.62
C ARG A 70 -7.82 -1.80 1.42
N VAL A 71 -7.83 -1.85 2.74
CA VAL A 71 -7.15 -0.87 3.61
C VAL A 71 -5.65 -1.15 3.69
N LEU A 72 -5.25 -2.43 3.81
CA LEU A 72 -3.85 -2.84 3.98
C LEU A 72 -3.02 -2.87 2.69
N LEU A 73 -3.60 -3.34 1.58
CA LEU A 73 -2.94 -3.47 0.27
C LEU A 73 -3.18 -2.26 -0.65
N GLY A 74 -4.01 -1.32 -0.20
CA GLY A 74 -4.50 -0.22 -1.01
C GLY A 74 -5.67 -0.63 -1.90
N SER A 75 -6.53 0.35 -2.21
CA SER A 75 -7.60 0.18 -3.18
C SER A 75 -7.00 0.02 -4.57
N ALA A 76 -6.98 -1.20 -5.10
CA ALA A 76 -6.69 -1.48 -6.52
C ALA A 76 -7.81 -1.02 -7.48
N ARG A 77 -8.77 -0.21 -7.01
CA ARG A 77 -9.84 0.31 -7.86
C ARG A 77 -9.24 1.35 -8.81
N PRO A 78 -9.26 1.13 -10.13
CA PRO A 78 -8.72 2.08 -11.09
C PRO A 78 -9.47 3.42 -10.97
N PRO A 79 -8.77 4.57 -10.94
CA PRO A 79 -9.42 5.86 -11.01
C PRO A 79 -10.11 6.00 -12.38
N ILE A 80 -11.41 6.31 -12.38
CA ILE A 80 -12.13 6.69 -13.59
C ILE A 80 -11.89 8.19 -13.76
N TYR A 81 -11.05 8.54 -14.73
CA TYR A 81 -10.91 9.93 -15.16
C TYR A 81 -12.08 10.24 -16.09
N ALA A 82 -12.78 11.36 -15.83
CA ALA A 82 -13.72 11.89 -16.80
C ALA A 82 -12.94 12.27 -18.06
N SER A 83 -13.35 11.77 -19.23
CA SER A 83 -12.76 12.19 -20.49
C SER A 83 -12.96 13.70 -20.69
N PRO A 84 -11.94 14.45 -21.15
CA PRO A 84 -12.04 15.90 -21.36
C PRO A 84 -13.18 16.30 -22.30
N ASP A 85 -13.57 15.43 -23.24
CA ASP A 85 -14.70 15.67 -24.16
C ASP A 85 -16.05 15.88 -23.44
N SER A 86 -16.23 15.35 -22.22
CA SER A 86 -17.47 15.52 -21.46
C SER A 86 -17.58 16.90 -20.79
N ALA A 87 -16.46 17.59 -20.60
CA ALA A 87 -16.40 18.92 -20.00
C ALA A 87 -16.68 20.02 -21.04
N ASP A 88 -16.17 19.88 -22.26
CA ASP A 88 -16.37 20.86 -23.33
C ASP A 88 -17.83 20.87 -23.87
N GLU A 89 -18.48 19.71 -23.96
CA GLU A 89 -19.88 19.62 -24.45
C GLU A 89 -20.89 20.31 -23.51
N SER A 90 -20.63 20.27 -22.19
CA SER A 90 -21.51 20.88 -21.18
C SER A 90 -21.43 22.41 -21.14
N ASP A 91 -20.30 22.99 -21.57
CA ASP A 91 -20.11 24.45 -21.67
C ASP A 91 -20.58 24.98 -23.04
N ALA A 92 -20.35 24.21 -24.12
CA ALA A 92 -20.81 24.53 -25.46
C ALA A 92 -22.35 24.53 -25.60
N GLY A 93 -23.04 23.63 -24.88
CA GLY A 93 -24.51 23.60 -24.85
C GLY A 93 -25.14 24.79 -24.11
N ARG A 94 -24.43 25.35 -23.12
CA ARG A 94 -24.91 26.51 -22.35
C ARG A 94 -24.84 27.81 -23.16
N HIS A 95 -23.87 27.93 -24.06
CA HIS A 95 -23.71 29.11 -24.91
C HIS A 95 -24.67 29.18 -26.12
N ARG A 96 -25.31 28.07 -26.52
CA ARG A 96 -26.23 28.06 -27.69
C ARG A 96 -27.71 28.26 -27.35
N SER A 97 -28.09 28.28 -26.08
CA SER A 97 -29.50 28.40 -25.66
C SER A 97 -29.92 29.83 -25.27
N GLY A 98 -29.07 30.83 -25.54
CA GLY A 98 -29.28 32.23 -25.19
C GLY A 98 -29.24 33.22 -26.35
N ALA A 99 -29.65 32.81 -27.56
CA ALA A 99 -29.79 33.67 -28.72
C ALA A 99 -31.17 33.51 -29.37
#